data_AF-A0A9N9AC92-F1
#
_entry.id   AF-A0A9N9AC92-F1
#
_cell.length_a   1.000
_cell.length_b   1.000
_cell.length_c   1.000
_cell.angle_alpha   90.00
_cell.angle_beta   90.00
_cell.angle_gamma   90.00
#
_symmetry.space_group_name_H-M   'P 1'
#
loop_
_entity.id
_entity.type
_entity.pdbx_description
1 polymer ?
#
loop_
_entity_poly.entity_id
_entity_poly.type
_entity_poly.pdbx_seq_one_letter_code
_entity_poly.pdbx_strand_id
1 'polypeptide(L)'
;ILNLYEKLPNLLGIRDISIKESYELIKYEDENTGYLDIAPEGPDSEAFKLAKERLIDYMWYENHSPEGMMMSGTNGTQVWDTALAVLAVIEADDPSNHQSMIHALEFLNNAQIKKNPKDNKRCYRENTLGAWGFSTREQGYNVSDCASLGIKAVLERFCQTIDILLSMQNTDGGFASYERTRGLKILEWLNPAEVFGNIMIEYSYPECTSCVLTALNTFQKWYPDYRADEIKQITKKAIAYLHNSQDENGGWYGSWAICYTYAAMFTIQCLERCDFLISKQMDDGGWGESYKSCEEMAYIHHENSQVVNTAWALLALMAGKYPNEEPIRRGIQLIASRQLPTGEWKQEAIEGVFNKNCAISYPNYKFIFTIWALGKYAKIYNNPLIF
;
A
#
# COMPACT_ATOMS: atom_id res chain seq x y z
N ILE A 1 1.85 35.20 -13.00
CA ILE A 1 1.83 36.08 -11.80
C ILE A 1 3.00 35.77 -10.86
N LEU A 2 3.17 34.52 -10.38
CA LEU A 2 4.26 34.16 -9.48
C LEU A 2 5.67 34.47 -10.03
N ASN A 3 5.95 34.18 -11.31
CA ASN A 3 7.24 34.54 -11.94
C ASN A 3 7.49 36.05 -12.02
N LEU A 4 6.44 36.88 -12.00
CA LEU A 4 6.58 38.34 -11.93
C LEU A 4 6.84 38.77 -10.49
N TYR A 5 6.11 38.19 -9.53
CA TYR A 5 6.34 38.39 -8.10
C TYR A 5 7.78 38.03 -7.69
N GLU A 6 8.31 36.92 -8.20
CA GLU A 6 9.66 36.46 -7.87
C GLU A 6 10.76 37.46 -8.25
N LYS A 7 10.54 38.23 -9.33
CA LYS A 7 11.46 39.28 -9.79
C LYS A 7 11.42 40.55 -8.94
N LEU A 8 10.40 40.71 -8.09
CA LEU A 8 10.30 41.87 -7.22
C LEU A 8 11.27 41.72 -6.03
N PRO A 9 11.88 42.82 -5.57
CA PRO A 9 12.65 42.79 -4.33
C PRO A 9 11.76 42.39 -3.14
N ASN A 10 12.37 41.86 -2.08
CA ASN A 10 11.67 41.45 -0.85
C ASN A 10 11.21 42.67 -0.03
N LEU A 11 10.28 43.43 -0.58
CA LEU A 11 9.89 44.76 -0.11
C LEU A 11 9.14 44.77 1.23
N LEU A 12 8.61 43.61 1.66
CA LEU A 12 7.78 43.48 2.88
C LEU A 12 8.30 42.41 3.86
N GLY A 13 9.48 41.83 3.61
CA GLY A 13 10.01 40.74 4.44
C GLY A 13 9.20 39.45 4.40
N ILE A 14 8.16 39.36 3.56
CA ILE A 14 7.29 38.17 3.45
C ILE A 14 8.12 36.94 3.09
N ARG A 15 9.12 37.09 2.21
CA ARG A 15 10.01 35.98 1.84
C ARG A 15 10.79 35.46 3.04
N ASP A 16 11.26 36.33 3.94
CA ASP A 16 12.00 35.94 5.13
C ASP A 16 11.10 35.22 6.14
N ILE A 17 9.86 35.68 6.30
CA ILE A 17 8.85 35.02 7.13
C ILE A 17 8.54 33.62 6.59
N SER A 18 8.33 33.49 5.27
CA SER A 18 8.07 32.20 4.63
C SER A 18 9.26 31.25 4.75
N ILE A 19 10.49 31.72 4.52
CA ILE A 19 11.70 30.89 4.67
C ILE A 19 11.83 30.39 6.11
N LYS A 20 11.61 31.26 7.10
CA LYS A 20 11.63 30.87 8.51
C LYS A 20 10.59 29.80 8.82
N GLU A 21 9.35 30.01 8.37
CA GLU A 21 8.26 29.05 8.58
C GLU A 21 8.55 27.70 7.91
N SER A 22 9.03 27.70 6.66
CA SER A 22 9.44 26.47 5.96
C SER A 22 10.56 25.74 6.70
N TYR A 23 11.55 26.47 7.22
CA TYR A 23 12.64 25.86 7.98
C TYR A 23 12.17 25.25 9.31
N GLU A 24 11.26 25.90 10.03
CA GLU A 24 10.67 25.31 11.24
C GLU A 24 9.88 24.03 10.92
N LEU A 25 9.14 24.00 9.81
CA LEU A 25 8.44 22.79 9.36
C LEU A 25 9.40 21.65 9.01
N ILE A 26 10.54 21.95 8.37
CA ILE A 26 11.58 20.95 8.09
C ILE A 26 12.14 20.38 9.40
N LYS A 27 12.45 21.22 10.40
CA LYS A 27 12.90 20.73 11.72
C LYS A 27 11.90 19.79 12.38
N TYR A 28 10.61 20.14 12.31
CA TYR A 28 9.57 19.26 12.84
C TYR A 28 9.57 17.91 12.13
N GLU A 29 9.83 17.87 10.84
CA GLU A 29 9.91 16.62 10.09
C GLU A 29 11.13 15.79 10.53
N ASP A 30 12.31 16.40 10.54
CA ASP A 30 13.56 15.77 10.97
C ASP A 30 13.43 15.14 12.38
N GLU A 31 12.86 15.88 13.34
CA GLU A 31 12.65 15.38 14.70
C GLU A 31 11.61 14.24 14.77
N ASN A 32 10.58 14.28 13.92
CA ASN A 32 9.49 13.31 13.94
C ASN A 32 9.80 12.00 13.22
N THR A 33 10.79 12.00 12.31
CA THR A 33 11.21 10.82 11.54
C THR A 33 12.59 10.30 11.94
N GLY A 34 13.21 10.92 12.94
CA GLY A 34 14.57 10.56 13.37
C GLY A 34 15.59 10.89 12.28
N TYR A 35 15.39 11.98 11.54
CA TYR A 35 16.27 12.47 10.48
C TYR A 35 16.33 11.55 9.25
N LEU A 36 15.23 10.84 8.95
CA LEU A 36 15.13 9.95 7.78
C LEU A 36 14.94 10.71 6.47
N ASP A 37 14.40 11.94 6.49
CA ASP A 37 14.03 12.67 5.28
C ASP A 37 15.12 13.64 4.79
N ILE A 38 15.12 14.89 5.28
CA ILE A 38 16.03 15.95 4.82
C ILE A 38 16.81 16.54 6.01
N ALA A 39 17.88 17.29 5.76
CA ALA A 39 18.49 18.19 6.74
C ALA A 39 19.15 19.36 6.01
N PRO A 40 18.52 20.55 5.95
CA PRO A 40 19.03 21.69 5.17
C PRO A 40 20.07 22.54 5.93
N GLU A 41 20.56 22.06 7.07
CA GLU A 41 21.51 22.79 7.90
C GLU A 41 22.97 22.64 7.42
N GLY A 42 23.85 23.51 7.93
CA GLY A 42 25.27 23.47 7.60
C GLY A 42 25.94 22.14 7.98
N PRO A 43 27.04 21.76 7.31
CA PRO A 43 27.64 20.43 7.44
C PRO A 43 28.16 20.08 8.86
N ASP A 44 28.38 21.09 9.69
CA ASP A 44 28.84 20.93 11.08
C ASP A 44 27.68 20.78 12.09
N SER A 45 26.43 21.00 11.66
CA SER A 45 25.27 20.92 12.54
C SER A 45 24.96 19.48 12.93
N GLU A 46 24.30 19.31 14.08
CA GLU A 46 23.89 17.99 14.55
C GLU A 46 22.86 17.35 13.62
N ALA A 47 21.88 18.14 13.14
CA ALA A 47 20.86 17.67 12.22
C ALA A 47 21.46 17.10 10.93
N PHE A 48 22.46 17.78 10.35
CA PHE A 48 23.14 17.31 9.15
C PHE A 48 23.90 16.00 9.40
N LYS A 49 24.59 15.86 10.54
CA LYS A 49 25.32 14.64 10.90
C LYS A 49 24.37 13.45 11.07
N LEU A 50 23.27 13.65 11.77
CA LEU A 50 22.25 12.61 11.96
C LEU A 50 21.64 12.19 10.62
N ALA A 51 21.19 13.13 9.79
CA ALA A 51 20.65 12.80 8.47
C ALA A 51 21.66 12.07 7.57
N LYS A 52 22.95 12.47 7.63
CA LYS A 52 24.02 11.78 6.91
C LYS A 52 24.19 10.33 7.36
N GLU A 53 24.05 10.05 8.66
CA GLU A 53 24.08 8.68 9.19
C GLU A 53 22.90 7.85 8.68
N ARG A 54 21.73 8.48 8.46
CA ARG A 54 20.52 7.82 7.94
C ARG A 54 20.53 7.54 6.43
N LEU A 55 21.49 8.07 5.66
CA LEU A 55 21.59 7.79 4.22
C LEU A 55 21.65 6.29 3.92
N ILE A 56 22.30 5.51 4.79
CA ILE A 56 22.43 4.06 4.63
C ILE A 56 21.09 3.34 4.71
N ASP A 57 20.10 3.87 5.42
CA ASP A 57 18.75 3.29 5.55
C ASP A 57 18.04 3.19 4.19
N TYR A 58 18.44 4.00 3.21
CA TYR A 58 17.88 4.00 1.85
C TYR A 58 18.76 3.26 0.84
N MET A 59 19.99 2.87 1.19
CA MET A 59 20.88 2.19 0.26
C MET A 59 20.62 0.69 0.27
N TRP A 60 20.23 0.15 -0.88
CA TRP A 60 20.03 -1.28 -1.08
C TRP A 60 21.12 -1.85 -1.98
N TYR A 61 21.67 -2.98 -1.57
CA TYR A 61 22.61 -3.76 -2.39
C TYR A 61 22.09 -5.18 -2.51
N GLU A 62 21.64 -5.54 -3.72
CA GLU A 62 21.26 -6.90 -4.02
C GLU A 62 22.51 -7.69 -4.44
N ASN A 63 22.89 -8.67 -3.63
CA ASN A 63 23.98 -9.58 -3.99
C ASN A 63 23.64 -10.25 -5.33
N HIS A 64 24.54 -10.09 -6.30
CA HIS A 64 24.44 -10.63 -7.67
C HIS A 64 23.52 -9.89 -8.66
N SER A 65 22.96 -8.74 -8.29
CA SER A 65 22.34 -7.82 -9.25
C SER A 65 23.42 -7.12 -10.10
N PRO A 66 23.30 -7.11 -11.44
CA PRO A 66 24.20 -6.34 -12.30
C PRO A 66 24.03 -4.81 -12.14
N GLU A 67 22.94 -4.35 -11.54
CA GLU A 67 22.61 -2.94 -11.31
C GLU A 67 23.41 -2.32 -10.14
N GLY A 68 23.95 -3.13 -9.22
CA GLY A 68 24.77 -2.66 -8.10
C GLY A 68 23.96 -2.02 -6.96
N MET A 69 24.56 -1.05 -6.26
CA MET A 69 23.90 -0.35 -5.16
C MET A 69 22.87 0.65 -5.70
N MET A 70 21.65 0.61 -5.18
CA MET A 70 20.53 1.47 -5.55
C MET A 70 20.00 2.22 -4.31
N MET A 71 19.25 3.30 -4.55
CA MET A 71 18.49 3.98 -3.51
C MET A 71 17.03 3.52 -3.56
N SER A 72 16.52 3.05 -2.43
CA SER A 72 15.13 2.64 -2.25
C SER A 72 14.19 3.86 -2.27
N GLY A 73 12.95 3.68 -2.74
CA GLY A 73 11.93 4.74 -2.77
C GLY A 73 11.42 5.19 -1.39
N THR A 74 11.67 4.36 -0.37
CA THR A 74 11.48 4.62 1.06
C THR A 74 12.68 4.05 1.82
N ASN A 75 12.74 4.16 3.14
CA ASN A 75 13.72 3.41 3.94
C ASN A 75 13.40 1.90 4.05
N GLY A 76 12.64 1.36 3.08
CA GLY A 76 12.23 -0.04 2.94
C GLY A 76 10.71 -0.26 2.96
N THR A 77 10.31 -1.52 2.80
CA THR A 77 8.91 -2.01 2.73
C THR A 77 8.59 -2.96 3.89
N GLN A 78 9.32 -2.86 5.00
CA GLN A 78 9.46 -3.94 5.98
C GLN A 78 8.13 -4.32 6.64
N VAL A 79 7.36 -3.34 7.10
CA VAL A 79 6.04 -3.59 7.71
C VAL A 79 5.04 -4.09 6.68
N TRP A 80 5.00 -3.48 5.50
CA TRP A 80 4.12 -3.89 4.40
C TRP A 80 4.35 -5.35 4.00
N ASP A 81 5.59 -5.70 3.68
CA ASP A 81 5.95 -7.05 3.23
C ASP A 81 5.73 -8.08 4.33
N THR A 82 6.10 -7.76 5.58
CA THR A 82 5.92 -8.69 6.70
C THR A 82 4.44 -8.94 6.98
N ALA A 83 3.59 -7.90 6.95
CA ALA A 83 2.16 -8.06 7.19
C ALA A 83 1.49 -8.88 6.08
N LEU A 84 1.84 -8.64 4.80
CA LEU A 84 1.32 -9.44 3.69
C LEU A 84 1.82 -10.89 3.73
N ALA A 85 3.11 -11.11 4.05
CA ALA A 85 3.67 -12.46 4.19
C ALA A 85 2.98 -13.25 5.30
N VAL A 86 2.68 -12.62 6.44
CA VAL A 86 1.89 -13.24 7.51
C VAL A 86 0.52 -13.70 7.00
N LEU A 87 -0.20 -12.86 6.25
CA LEU A 87 -1.50 -13.23 5.69
C LEU A 87 -1.40 -14.37 4.67
N ALA A 88 -0.35 -14.37 3.84
CA ALA A 88 -0.08 -15.45 2.89
C ALA A 88 0.19 -16.79 3.59
N VAL A 89 1.05 -16.79 4.62
CA VAL A 89 1.41 -17.98 5.39
C VAL A 89 0.23 -18.54 6.18
N ILE A 90 -0.64 -17.66 6.72
CA ILE A 90 -1.89 -18.09 7.39
C ILE A 90 -2.81 -18.86 6.42
N GLU A 91 -2.83 -18.50 5.15
CA GLU A 91 -3.68 -19.18 4.16
C GLU A 91 -3.04 -20.45 3.61
N ALA A 92 -1.70 -20.56 3.64
CA ALA A 92 -0.98 -21.79 3.34
C ALA A 92 -1.10 -22.85 4.46
N ASP A 93 -1.29 -22.41 5.71
CA ASP A 93 -1.57 -23.27 6.88
C ASP A 93 -0.56 -24.42 7.10
N ASP A 94 0.73 -24.13 6.90
CA ASP A 94 1.82 -25.09 7.14
C ASP A 94 2.44 -24.89 8.55
N PRO A 95 2.31 -25.87 9.47
CA PRO A 95 2.85 -25.80 10.82
C PRO A 95 4.36 -25.58 10.92
N SER A 96 5.12 -25.94 9.88
CA SER A 96 6.58 -25.74 9.86
C SER A 96 6.98 -24.26 9.94
N ASN A 97 6.07 -23.35 9.59
CA ASN A 97 6.27 -21.91 9.66
C ASN A 97 6.09 -21.30 11.06
N HIS A 98 5.71 -22.09 12.07
CA HIS A 98 5.34 -21.58 13.40
C HIS A 98 6.38 -20.63 14.00
N GLN A 99 7.67 -21.01 13.96
CA GLN A 99 8.74 -20.17 14.51
C GLN A 99 8.90 -18.84 13.75
N SER A 100 8.81 -18.88 12.41
CA SER A 100 8.86 -17.69 11.57
C SER A 100 7.68 -16.75 11.86
N MET A 101 6.49 -17.31 12.11
CA MET A 101 5.30 -16.53 12.45
C MET A 101 5.40 -15.85 13.82
N ILE A 102 6.06 -16.48 14.80
CA ILE A 102 6.37 -15.82 16.09
C ILE A 102 7.27 -14.61 15.87
N HIS A 103 8.35 -14.75 15.10
CA HIS A 103 9.25 -13.63 14.81
C HIS A 103 8.56 -12.51 14.02
N ALA A 104 7.69 -12.86 13.06
CA ALA A 104 6.92 -11.88 12.30
C ALA A 104 5.95 -11.10 13.21
N LEU A 105 5.29 -11.80 14.14
CA LEU A 105 4.43 -11.17 15.14
C LEU A 105 5.21 -10.23 16.07
N GLU A 106 6.36 -10.67 16.57
CA GLU A 106 7.27 -9.85 17.38
C GLU A 106 7.74 -8.60 16.64
N PHE A 107 8.13 -8.76 15.36
CA PHE A 107 8.52 -7.66 14.50
C PHE A 107 7.38 -6.64 14.36
N LEU A 108 6.18 -7.07 13.97
CA LEU A 108 5.06 -6.16 13.77
C LEU A 108 4.60 -5.50 15.08
N ASN A 109 4.63 -6.21 16.22
CA ASN A 109 4.40 -5.64 17.55
C ASN A 109 5.38 -4.50 17.87
N ASN A 110 6.66 -4.72 17.56
CA ASN A 110 7.72 -3.74 17.76
C ASN A 110 7.61 -2.56 16.78
N ALA A 111 7.13 -2.82 15.57
CA ALA A 111 6.97 -1.83 14.51
C ALA A 111 5.76 -0.89 14.71
N GLN A 112 4.78 -1.28 15.54
CA GLN A 112 3.63 -0.42 15.82
C GLN A 112 4.07 0.90 16.46
N ILE A 113 3.54 2.02 15.97
CA ILE A 113 3.90 3.36 16.40
C ILE A 113 3.40 3.60 17.83
N LYS A 114 4.30 3.99 18.74
CA LYS A 114 4.01 4.07 20.19
C LYS A 114 3.78 5.50 20.70
N LYS A 115 3.88 6.52 19.85
CA LYS A 115 3.66 7.93 20.17
C LYS A 115 3.15 8.67 18.93
N ASN A 116 2.36 9.73 19.14
CA ASN A 116 2.05 10.68 18.07
C ASN A 116 3.28 11.53 17.73
N PRO A 117 3.34 12.14 16.53
CA PRO A 117 4.36 13.11 16.19
C PRO A 117 4.31 14.30 17.16
N LYS A 118 5.47 14.84 17.51
CA LYS A 118 5.60 16.07 18.30
C LYS A 118 4.96 17.21 17.52
N ASP A 119 4.13 17.97 18.23
CA ASP A 119 3.38 19.10 17.68
C ASP A 119 2.63 18.79 16.37
N ASN A 120 2.07 17.58 16.25
CA ASN A 120 1.43 17.08 15.03
C ASN A 120 0.49 18.08 14.33
N LYS A 121 -0.31 18.85 15.07
CA LYS A 121 -1.18 19.90 14.49
C LYS A 121 -0.41 21.05 13.84
N ARG A 122 0.75 21.44 14.40
CA ARG A 122 1.59 22.55 13.91
C ARG A 122 2.35 22.17 12.65
N CYS A 123 2.73 20.90 12.52
CA CYS A 123 3.39 20.34 11.35
C CYS A 123 2.45 19.56 10.42
N TYR A 124 1.13 19.71 10.60
CA TYR A 124 0.09 19.11 9.75
C TYR A 124 0.12 17.58 9.67
N ARG A 125 0.65 16.89 10.67
CA ARG A 125 0.71 15.42 10.71
C ARG A 125 -0.57 14.82 11.29
N GLU A 126 -1.05 13.75 10.66
CA GLU A 126 -2.12 12.90 11.19
C GLU A 126 -1.69 12.20 12.50
N ASN A 127 -2.67 11.78 13.32
CA ASN A 127 -2.38 10.96 14.51
C ASN A 127 -1.82 9.59 14.09
N THR A 128 -0.83 9.09 14.82
CA THR A 128 -0.15 7.83 14.47
C THR A 128 -0.02 6.84 15.62
N LEU A 129 -0.36 7.24 16.86
CA LEU A 129 -0.31 6.36 18.03
C LEU A 129 -1.16 5.08 17.85
N GLY A 130 -0.50 3.93 17.78
CA GLY A 130 -1.13 2.62 17.60
C GLY A 130 -1.19 2.18 16.13
N ALA A 131 -0.91 3.05 15.17
CA ALA A 131 -0.91 2.70 13.76
C ALA A 131 0.41 2.02 13.32
N TRP A 132 0.44 1.60 12.06
CA TRP A 132 1.62 1.15 11.35
C TRP A 132 1.87 2.04 10.13
N GLY A 133 3.14 2.24 9.80
CA GLY A 133 3.58 2.80 8.53
C GLY A 133 3.93 1.71 7.53
N PHE A 134 4.41 2.13 6.36
CA PHE A 134 4.81 1.22 5.29
C PHE A 134 6.14 0.51 5.57
N SER A 135 7.10 1.24 6.15
CA SER A 135 8.48 0.80 6.32
C SER A 135 8.79 0.38 7.76
N THR A 136 9.19 1.32 8.62
CA THR A 136 9.64 1.09 10.00
C THR A 136 8.93 2.01 10.97
N ARG A 137 8.96 1.67 12.26
CA ARG A 137 8.38 2.52 13.31
C ARG A 137 8.97 3.93 13.34
N GLU A 138 10.27 4.05 13.06
CA GLU A 138 11.02 5.30 13.17
C GLU A 138 10.56 6.33 12.12
N GLN A 139 10.20 5.88 10.91
CA GLN A 139 9.61 6.75 9.88
C GLN A 139 8.35 7.45 10.39
N GLY A 140 7.57 6.78 11.26
CA GLY A 140 6.55 7.44 12.07
C GLY A 140 5.33 7.96 11.31
N TYR A 141 5.20 7.70 10.02
CA TYR A 141 3.99 7.93 9.24
C TYR A 141 3.02 6.77 9.41
N ASN A 142 1.75 7.07 9.70
CA ASN A 142 0.72 6.07 9.52
C ASN A 142 0.43 5.91 8.02
N VAL A 143 -0.03 4.73 7.61
CA VAL A 143 -0.73 4.57 6.32
C VAL A 143 -1.95 3.71 6.58
N SER A 144 -3.12 4.09 6.07
CA SER A 144 -4.40 3.47 6.42
C SER A 144 -4.45 1.97 6.07
N ASP A 145 -3.91 1.57 4.92
CA ASP A 145 -3.80 0.17 4.51
C ASP A 145 -2.74 -0.60 5.32
N CYS A 146 -1.59 0.00 5.60
CA CYS A 146 -0.54 -0.61 6.42
C CYS A 146 -1.03 -0.86 7.84
N ALA A 147 -1.74 0.10 8.44
CA ALA A 147 -2.39 -0.05 9.74
C ALA A 147 -3.48 -1.13 9.70
N SER A 148 -4.23 -1.22 8.61
CA SER A 148 -5.26 -2.25 8.40
C SER A 148 -4.67 -3.66 8.21
N LEU A 149 -3.51 -3.79 7.57
CA LEU A 149 -2.81 -5.06 7.45
C LEU A 149 -2.12 -5.46 8.76
N GLY A 150 -1.47 -4.50 9.42
CA GLY A 150 -0.81 -4.69 10.71
C GLY A 150 -1.77 -5.21 11.78
N ILE A 151 -2.97 -4.61 11.91
CA ILE A 151 -3.97 -5.06 12.87
C ILE A 151 -4.57 -6.45 12.55
N LYS A 152 -4.57 -6.86 11.27
CA LYS A 152 -5.00 -8.22 10.88
C LYS A 152 -3.93 -9.26 11.19
N ALA A 153 -2.66 -8.84 11.27
CA ALA A 153 -1.51 -9.71 11.53
C ALA A 153 -1.14 -9.82 13.03
N VAL A 154 -1.52 -8.84 13.84
CA VAL A 154 -1.02 -8.68 15.23
C VAL A 154 -2.15 -8.62 16.25
N LEU A 155 -1.86 -8.97 17.51
CA LEU A 155 -2.83 -8.97 18.61
C LEU A 155 -2.67 -7.87 19.70
N GLU A 156 -2.20 -6.65 19.39
CA GLU A 156 -1.99 -5.57 20.38
C GLU A 156 -2.52 -4.18 19.98
N ARG A 157 -3.00 -3.41 20.98
CA ARG A 157 -3.44 -2.00 20.85
C ARG A 157 -4.44 -1.75 19.70
N PHE A 158 -5.32 -2.72 19.50
CA PHE A 158 -6.32 -2.71 18.44
C PHE A 158 -7.19 -1.45 18.47
N CYS A 159 -7.70 -1.09 19.65
CA CYS A 159 -8.62 0.03 19.80
C CYS A 159 -8.03 1.35 19.32
N GLN A 160 -6.75 1.63 19.64
CA GLN A 160 -6.09 2.85 19.13
C GLN A 160 -5.96 2.83 17.60
N THR A 161 -5.63 1.67 17.03
CA THR A 161 -5.55 1.51 15.57
C THR A 161 -6.91 1.76 14.93
N ILE A 162 -7.97 1.14 15.48
CA ILE A 162 -9.34 1.34 15.01
C ILE A 162 -9.76 2.80 15.13
N ASP A 163 -9.43 3.47 16.24
CA ASP A 163 -9.78 4.89 16.43
C ASP A 163 -9.15 5.79 15.36
N ILE A 164 -7.89 5.54 14.99
CA ILE A 164 -7.22 6.24 13.90
C ILE A 164 -7.92 5.96 12.58
N LEU A 165 -8.12 4.69 12.22
CA LEU A 165 -8.78 4.32 10.98
C LEU A 165 -10.17 4.97 10.86
N LEU A 166 -10.98 4.95 11.92
CA LEU A 166 -12.30 5.59 11.92
C LEU A 166 -12.22 7.12 11.71
N SER A 167 -11.18 7.77 12.22
CA SER A 167 -10.99 9.21 12.05
C SER A 167 -10.59 9.61 10.63
N MET A 168 -10.06 8.68 9.82
CA MET A 168 -9.49 8.94 8.50
C MET A 168 -10.50 8.88 7.34
N GLN A 169 -11.80 8.63 7.59
CA GLN A 169 -12.77 8.56 6.50
C GLN A 169 -12.95 9.93 5.82
N ASN A 170 -12.87 9.93 4.49
CA ASN A 170 -13.12 11.09 3.66
C ASN A 170 -14.62 11.35 3.48
N THR A 171 -14.95 12.55 2.99
CA THR A 171 -16.35 12.95 2.79
C THR A 171 -17.05 12.16 1.67
N ASP A 172 -16.29 11.60 0.73
CA ASP A 172 -16.77 10.70 -0.32
C ASP A 172 -17.00 9.26 0.16
N GLY A 173 -16.66 8.96 1.43
CA GLY A 173 -16.80 7.65 2.06
C GLY A 173 -15.57 6.75 1.95
N GLY A 174 -14.60 7.11 1.11
CA GLY A 174 -13.36 6.36 0.95
C GLY A 174 -12.30 6.70 1.99
N PHE A 175 -11.15 6.04 1.86
CA PHE A 175 -9.95 6.26 2.65
C PHE A 175 -8.77 6.53 1.71
N ALA A 176 -7.94 7.49 2.09
CA ALA A 176 -6.68 7.79 1.44
C ALA A 176 -5.52 7.06 2.13
N SER A 177 -4.29 7.36 1.75
CA SER A 177 -3.08 6.71 2.27
C SER A 177 -2.71 7.21 3.67
N TYR A 178 -2.07 8.37 3.77
CA TYR A 178 -1.44 8.86 5.01
C TYR A 178 -2.39 9.70 5.87
N GLU A 179 -3.27 10.46 5.22
CA GLU A 179 -4.10 11.47 5.87
C GLU A 179 -5.45 11.58 5.17
N ARG A 180 -6.36 12.38 5.74
CA ARG A 180 -7.61 12.73 5.04
C ARG A 180 -7.34 13.66 3.86
N THR A 181 -8.24 13.64 2.88
CA THR A 181 -8.31 14.65 1.82
C THR A 181 -8.61 16.03 2.44
N ARG A 182 -7.60 16.91 2.46
CA ARG A 182 -7.69 18.27 3.03
C ARG A 182 -7.87 19.37 1.99
N GLY A 183 -7.83 19.02 0.72
CA GLY A 183 -7.96 19.96 -0.40
C GLY A 183 -9.01 19.53 -1.42
N LEU A 184 -9.32 20.43 -2.35
CA LEU A 184 -10.25 20.17 -3.45
C LEU A 184 -9.50 19.59 -4.64
N LYS A 185 -10.14 18.69 -5.41
CA LYS A 185 -9.57 18.11 -6.64
C LYS A 185 -9.10 19.15 -7.67
N ILE A 186 -9.67 20.35 -7.65
CA ILE A 186 -9.22 21.44 -8.54
C ILE A 186 -7.78 21.89 -8.28
N LEU A 187 -7.21 21.59 -7.10
CA LEU A 187 -5.80 21.87 -6.81
C LEU A 187 -4.86 21.08 -7.72
N GLU A 188 -5.31 19.98 -8.32
CA GLU A 188 -4.53 19.23 -9.31
C GLU A 188 -4.20 20.07 -10.56
N TRP A 189 -4.97 21.12 -10.87
CA TRP A 189 -4.63 22.07 -11.94
C TRP A 189 -3.37 22.89 -11.65
N LEU A 190 -2.92 22.90 -10.39
CA LEU A 190 -1.70 23.55 -9.95
C LEU A 190 -0.51 22.59 -9.88
N ASN A 191 -0.69 21.32 -10.28
CA ASN A 191 0.39 20.34 -10.29
C ASN A 191 1.55 20.80 -11.17
N PRO A 192 2.71 21.12 -10.57
CA PRO A 192 3.86 21.63 -11.30
C PRO A 192 4.90 20.54 -11.58
N ALA A 193 4.64 19.27 -11.25
CA ALA A 193 5.66 18.24 -11.29
C ALA A 193 5.92 17.68 -12.69
N GLU A 194 5.03 17.96 -13.66
CA GLU A 194 5.03 17.55 -15.07
C GLU A 194 5.01 16.04 -15.35
N VAL A 195 5.73 15.26 -14.56
CA VAL A 195 5.98 13.83 -14.69
C VAL A 195 5.27 13.02 -13.63
N PHE A 196 4.32 13.58 -12.86
CA PHE A 196 3.50 12.83 -11.90
C PHE A 196 2.06 13.33 -11.95
N GLY A 197 1.09 12.42 -11.77
CA GLY A 197 -0.32 12.78 -11.67
C GLY A 197 -0.91 12.48 -10.31
N ASN A 198 -1.93 13.26 -9.93
CA ASN A 198 -2.65 13.12 -8.66
C ASN A 198 -1.72 13.26 -7.44
N ILE A 199 -0.97 14.36 -7.37
CA ILE A 199 0.00 14.62 -6.28
C ILE A 199 -0.38 15.82 -5.39
N MET A 200 -1.41 16.59 -5.74
CA MET A 200 -1.66 17.87 -5.06
C MET A 200 -2.44 17.72 -3.74
N ILE A 201 -3.10 16.58 -3.54
CA ILE A 201 -3.88 16.25 -2.33
C ILE A 201 -3.82 14.74 -2.07
N GLU A 202 -4.20 14.32 -0.87
CA GLU A 202 -4.59 12.93 -0.62
C GLU A 202 -5.90 12.61 -1.34
N TYR A 203 -5.94 11.48 -2.05
CA TYR A 203 -7.14 10.97 -2.74
C TYR A 203 -7.65 9.73 -2.02
N SER A 204 -8.96 9.51 -2.01
CA SER A 204 -9.50 8.21 -1.64
C SER A 204 -9.09 7.16 -2.68
N TYR A 205 -8.74 5.95 -2.22
CA TYR A 205 -8.32 4.84 -3.09
C TYR A 205 -9.17 3.58 -2.81
N PRO A 206 -9.56 2.80 -3.85
CA PRO A 206 -10.27 1.55 -3.66
C PRO A 206 -9.51 0.57 -2.75
N GLU A 207 -8.21 0.40 -2.95
CA GLU A 207 -7.36 -0.49 -2.15
C GLU A 207 -7.28 -0.09 -0.68
N CYS A 208 -7.02 1.19 -0.37
CA CYS A 208 -6.98 1.68 1.01
C CYS A 208 -8.35 1.51 1.69
N THR A 209 -9.42 1.85 0.97
CA THR A 209 -10.81 1.72 1.47
C THR A 209 -11.16 0.27 1.78
N SER A 210 -10.82 -0.66 0.90
CA SER A 210 -11.04 -2.09 1.10
C SER A 210 -10.19 -2.67 2.23
N CYS A 211 -8.93 -2.26 2.35
CA CYS A 211 -8.08 -2.63 3.49
C CYS A 211 -8.74 -2.26 4.82
N VAL A 212 -9.18 -1.01 4.96
CA VAL A 212 -9.88 -0.53 6.17
C VAL A 212 -11.16 -1.33 6.43
N LEU A 213 -11.99 -1.55 5.41
CA LEU A 213 -13.21 -2.35 5.56
C LEU A 213 -12.93 -3.78 6.06
N THR A 214 -11.94 -4.46 5.48
CA THR A 214 -11.61 -5.83 5.90
C THR A 214 -11.02 -5.87 7.31
N ALA A 215 -10.26 -4.86 7.71
CA ALA A 215 -9.73 -4.72 9.07
C ALA A 215 -10.85 -4.48 10.08
N LEU A 216 -11.76 -3.53 9.81
CA LEU A 216 -12.92 -3.25 10.66
C LEU A 216 -13.82 -4.48 10.83
N ASN A 217 -14.12 -5.18 9.73
CA ASN A 217 -14.92 -6.41 9.75
C ASN A 217 -14.22 -7.52 10.55
N THR A 218 -12.90 -7.66 10.41
CA THR A 218 -12.13 -8.64 11.19
C THR A 218 -12.14 -8.30 12.67
N PHE A 219 -11.92 -7.03 13.01
CA PHE A 219 -11.93 -6.55 14.39
C PHE A 219 -13.29 -6.75 15.07
N GLN A 220 -14.40 -6.44 14.38
CA GLN A 220 -15.76 -6.61 14.94
C GLN A 220 -16.13 -8.05 15.25
N LYS A 221 -15.48 -9.06 14.64
CA LYS A 221 -15.69 -10.47 15.02
C LYS A 221 -15.23 -10.77 16.44
N TRP A 222 -14.22 -10.04 16.93
CA TRP A 222 -13.65 -10.21 18.26
C TRP A 222 -14.16 -9.17 19.26
N TYR A 223 -14.51 -7.97 18.78
CA TYR A 223 -14.96 -6.84 19.60
C TYR A 223 -16.27 -6.25 19.03
N PRO A 224 -17.39 -6.99 19.06
CA PRO A 224 -18.62 -6.63 18.36
C PRO A 224 -19.26 -5.32 18.86
N ASP A 225 -19.07 -4.98 20.14
CA ASP A 225 -19.70 -3.80 20.76
C ASP A 225 -18.86 -2.51 20.63
N TYR A 226 -17.57 -2.62 20.31
CA TYR A 226 -16.67 -1.47 20.29
C TYR A 226 -16.99 -0.54 19.11
N ARG A 227 -17.53 0.65 19.40
CA ARG A 227 -17.94 1.67 18.41
C ARG A 227 -18.81 1.10 17.28
N ALA A 228 -19.64 0.10 17.59
CA ALA A 228 -20.35 -0.72 16.60
C ALA A 228 -21.20 0.10 15.61
N ASP A 229 -21.96 1.08 16.11
CA ASP A 229 -22.81 1.93 15.29
C ASP A 229 -22.01 2.80 14.32
N GLU A 230 -20.88 3.35 14.78
CA GLU A 230 -20.01 4.17 13.96
C GLU A 230 -19.33 3.34 12.87
N ILE A 231 -18.78 2.17 13.22
CA ILE A 231 -18.19 1.24 12.25
C ILE A 231 -19.24 0.86 11.19
N LYS A 232 -20.49 0.61 11.59
CA LYS A 232 -21.58 0.31 10.65
C LYS A 232 -21.85 1.47 9.67
N GLN A 233 -21.85 2.72 10.15
CA GLN A 233 -22.05 3.88 9.28
C GLN A 233 -20.87 4.10 8.33
N ILE A 234 -19.65 3.98 8.84
CA ILE A 234 -18.42 4.09 8.04
C ILE A 234 -18.40 3.03 6.95
N THR A 235 -18.69 1.77 7.30
CA THR A 235 -18.75 0.65 6.37
C THR A 235 -19.75 0.89 5.24
N LYS A 236 -20.94 1.41 5.55
CA LYS A 236 -21.96 1.73 4.54
C LYS A 236 -21.45 2.76 3.52
N LYS A 237 -20.78 3.82 3.98
CA LYS A 237 -20.23 4.87 3.10
C LYS A 237 -19.06 4.37 2.27
N ALA A 238 -18.18 3.55 2.86
CA ALA A 238 -17.05 2.96 2.18
C ALA A 238 -17.49 1.98 1.08
N ILE A 239 -18.51 1.15 1.32
CA ILE A 239 -19.10 0.29 0.27
C ILE A 239 -19.69 1.15 -0.87
N ALA A 240 -20.39 2.23 -0.55
CA ALA A 240 -20.92 3.15 -1.57
C ALA A 240 -19.78 3.81 -2.39
N TYR A 241 -18.69 4.19 -1.75
CA TYR A 241 -17.49 4.67 -2.43
C TYR A 241 -16.91 3.63 -3.40
N LEU A 242 -16.77 2.37 -2.98
CA LEU A 242 -16.24 1.30 -3.83
C LEU A 242 -17.12 1.08 -5.07
N HIS A 243 -18.45 1.10 -4.94
CA HIS A 243 -19.34 1.05 -6.10
C HIS A 243 -19.19 2.28 -7.03
N ASN A 244 -19.07 3.48 -6.47
CA ASN A 244 -18.95 4.71 -7.25
C ASN A 244 -17.59 4.89 -7.92
N SER A 245 -16.56 4.18 -7.46
CA SER A 245 -15.20 4.20 -8.02
C SER A 245 -14.93 3.04 -8.98
N GLN A 246 -15.92 2.18 -9.24
CA GLN A 246 -15.83 1.14 -10.25
C GLN A 246 -15.92 1.76 -11.64
N ASP A 247 -15.01 1.39 -12.52
CA ASP A 247 -15.03 1.80 -13.93
C ASP A 247 -16.22 1.17 -14.67
N GLU A 248 -16.63 1.77 -15.79
CA GLU A 248 -17.73 1.26 -16.62
C GLU A 248 -17.50 -0.18 -17.13
N ASN A 249 -16.23 -0.61 -17.22
CA ASN A 249 -15.84 -1.96 -17.61
C ASN A 249 -15.96 -2.98 -16.46
N GLY A 250 -16.31 -2.55 -15.25
CA GLY A 250 -16.44 -3.36 -14.04
C GLY A 250 -15.15 -3.49 -13.21
N GLY A 251 -14.02 -2.99 -13.69
CA GLY A 251 -12.75 -2.98 -12.95
C GLY A 251 -12.64 -1.82 -11.96
N TRP A 252 -11.57 -1.82 -11.17
CA TRP A 252 -11.15 -0.68 -10.36
C TRP A 252 -9.72 -0.31 -10.75
N TYR A 253 -9.44 0.98 -10.87
CA TYR A 253 -8.08 1.46 -11.08
C TYR A 253 -7.25 1.33 -9.80
N GLY A 254 -6.07 0.68 -9.89
CA GLY A 254 -5.12 0.56 -8.79
C GLY A 254 -4.06 1.68 -8.84
N SER A 255 -3.80 2.31 -7.70
CA SER A 255 -2.92 3.49 -7.63
C SER A 255 -1.53 3.21 -7.06
N TRP A 256 -1.38 2.10 -6.32
CA TRP A 256 -0.12 1.72 -5.64
C TRP A 256 0.58 0.50 -6.25
N ALA A 257 -0.04 -0.14 -7.25
CA ALA A 257 0.56 -1.18 -8.07
C ALA A 257 -0.21 -1.30 -9.41
N ILE A 258 0.35 -2.04 -10.37
CA ILE A 258 -0.12 -2.15 -11.75
C ILE A 258 -1.16 -3.28 -11.87
N CYS A 259 -2.43 -3.05 -12.15
CA CYS A 259 -3.26 -1.87 -11.91
C CYS A 259 -4.63 -2.39 -11.48
N TYR A 260 -5.36 -2.98 -12.42
CA TYR A 260 -6.73 -3.44 -12.18
C TYR A 260 -6.80 -4.78 -11.45
N THR A 261 -5.89 -5.72 -11.75
CA THR A 261 -5.80 -6.99 -11.00
C THR A 261 -5.47 -6.73 -9.52
N TYR A 262 -4.57 -5.77 -9.26
CA TYR A 262 -4.22 -5.33 -7.92
C TYR A 262 -5.43 -4.76 -7.16
N ALA A 263 -6.11 -3.76 -7.73
CA ALA A 263 -7.28 -3.17 -7.07
C ALA A 263 -8.41 -4.19 -6.90
N ALA A 264 -8.61 -5.09 -7.87
CA ALA A 264 -9.61 -6.16 -7.78
C ALA A 264 -9.35 -7.11 -6.61
N MET A 265 -8.08 -7.45 -6.33
CA MET A 265 -7.71 -8.28 -5.17
C MET A 265 -8.24 -7.70 -3.85
N PHE A 266 -8.23 -6.38 -3.69
CA PHE A 266 -8.73 -5.72 -2.49
C PHE A 266 -10.25 -5.52 -2.53
N THR A 267 -10.78 -4.98 -3.63
CA THR A 267 -12.19 -4.57 -3.74
C THR A 267 -13.18 -5.73 -3.72
N ILE A 268 -12.88 -6.84 -4.40
CA ILE A 268 -13.77 -8.01 -4.48
C ILE A 268 -13.89 -8.74 -3.14
N GLN A 269 -12.99 -8.50 -2.16
CA GLN A 269 -13.18 -8.99 -0.79
C GLN A 269 -14.35 -8.29 -0.06
N CYS A 270 -14.72 -7.09 -0.50
CA CYS A 270 -15.77 -6.27 0.11
C CYS A 270 -17.06 -6.26 -0.71
N LEU A 271 -16.99 -6.64 -1.99
CA LEU A 271 -18.07 -6.57 -2.96
C LEU A 271 -18.37 -7.95 -3.57
N GLU A 272 -19.44 -8.04 -4.34
CA GLU A 272 -19.76 -9.26 -5.10
C GLU A 272 -18.91 -9.39 -6.38
N ARG A 273 -19.10 -10.52 -7.07
CA ARG A 273 -18.34 -11.00 -8.24
C ARG A 273 -18.13 -9.92 -9.32
N CYS A 274 -16.97 -9.99 -9.97
CA CYS A 274 -16.67 -9.16 -11.14
C CYS A 274 -16.21 -10.02 -12.33
N ASP A 275 -17.00 -10.03 -13.41
CA ASP A 275 -16.68 -10.74 -14.66
C ASP A 275 -15.54 -10.08 -15.44
N PHE A 276 -15.17 -8.86 -15.09
CA PHE A 276 -14.05 -8.12 -15.70
C PHE A 276 -12.78 -8.96 -15.74
N LEU A 277 -12.37 -9.57 -14.63
CA LEU A 277 -11.14 -10.36 -14.57
C LEU A 277 -11.19 -11.54 -15.53
N ILE A 278 -12.33 -12.22 -15.64
CA ILE A 278 -12.49 -13.37 -16.54
C ILE A 278 -12.28 -12.95 -18.00
N SER A 279 -12.77 -11.76 -18.37
CA SER A 279 -12.56 -11.21 -19.72
C SER A 279 -11.09 -10.89 -20.05
N LYS A 280 -10.19 -10.90 -19.05
CA LYS A 280 -8.77 -10.58 -19.17
C LYS A 280 -7.84 -11.78 -18.98
N GLN A 281 -8.39 -12.98 -18.76
CA GLN A 281 -7.55 -14.18 -18.65
C GLN A 281 -6.89 -14.48 -20.01
N MET A 282 -5.59 -14.75 -20.00
CA MET A 282 -4.81 -15.09 -21.18
C MET A 282 -4.92 -16.58 -21.53
N ASP A 283 -4.46 -16.96 -22.73
CA ASP A 283 -4.54 -18.34 -23.24
C ASP A 283 -3.76 -19.35 -22.37
N ASP A 284 -2.67 -18.90 -21.75
CA ASP A 284 -1.87 -19.71 -20.83
C ASP A 284 -2.51 -19.90 -19.44
N GLY A 285 -3.66 -19.26 -19.19
CA GLY A 285 -4.39 -19.30 -17.93
C GLY A 285 -4.03 -18.19 -16.94
N GLY A 286 -3.02 -17.37 -17.25
CA GLY A 286 -2.58 -16.28 -16.40
C GLY A 286 -3.30 -14.95 -16.69
N TRP A 287 -2.89 -13.94 -15.95
CA TRP A 287 -3.23 -12.54 -16.18
C TRP A 287 -1.97 -11.73 -16.33
N GLY A 288 -2.05 -10.65 -17.11
CA GLY A 288 -0.93 -9.74 -17.18
C GLY A 288 -1.22 -8.34 -17.66
N GLU A 289 -0.66 -7.37 -16.94
CA GLU A 289 -0.85 -5.94 -17.16
C GLU A 289 0.47 -5.24 -17.48
N SER A 290 0.44 -4.36 -18.46
CA SER A 290 1.54 -3.44 -18.73
C SER A 290 1.49 -2.27 -17.74
N TYR A 291 2.64 -1.67 -17.40
CA TYR A 291 2.69 -0.42 -16.63
C TYR A 291 1.88 0.70 -17.30
N LYS A 292 1.71 0.64 -18.62
CA LYS A 292 0.87 1.57 -19.38
C LYS A 292 -0.58 1.58 -18.92
N SER A 293 -1.05 0.51 -18.28
CA SER A 293 -2.39 0.48 -17.68
C SER A 293 -2.60 1.62 -16.67
N CYS A 294 -1.53 2.02 -15.98
CA CYS A 294 -1.55 3.13 -15.02
C CYS A 294 -1.53 4.49 -15.72
N GLU A 295 -0.72 4.62 -16.78
CA GLU A 295 -0.62 5.85 -17.59
C GLU A 295 -1.95 6.18 -18.28
N GLU A 296 -2.56 5.18 -18.93
CA GLU A 296 -3.77 5.32 -19.72
C GLU A 296 -5.06 5.14 -18.91
N MET A 297 -4.95 4.73 -17.63
CA MET A 297 -6.09 4.37 -16.79
C MET A 297 -7.06 3.40 -17.48
N ALA A 298 -6.49 2.35 -18.06
CA ALA A 298 -7.24 1.32 -18.77
C ALA A 298 -6.48 0.00 -18.70
N TYR A 299 -7.18 -1.14 -18.75
CA TYR A 299 -6.49 -2.43 -18.76
C TYR A 299 -5.76 -2.64 -20.08
N ILE A 300 -4.43 -2.59 -20.05
CA ILE A 300 -3.56 -2.88 -21.19
C ILE A 300 -2.85 -4.20 -20.92
N HIS A 301 -3.13 -5.20 -21.76
CA HIS A 301 -2.46 -6.49 -21.68
C HIS A 301 -0.95 -6.32 -21.81
N HIS A 302 -0.22 -6.99 -20.92
CA HIS A 302 1.20 -7.23 -21.13
C HIS A 302 1.40 -8.27 -22.23
N GLU A 303 2.60 -8.31 -22.81
CA GLU A 303 2.97 -9.31 -23.83
C GLU A 303 2.90 -10.75 -23.29
N ASN A 304 3.18 -10.92 -21.99
CA ASN A 304 3.22 -12.19 -21.28
C ASN A 304 2.42 -12.06 -19.98
N SER A 305 1.73 -13.11 -19.55
CA SER A 305 1.12 -13.13 -18.22
C SER A 305 2.21 -13.04 -17.14
N GLN A 306 1.89 -12.42 -16.00
CA GLN A 306 2.78 -12.33 -14.84
C GLN A 306 2.22 -13.09 -13.64
N VAL A 307 3.06 -13.77 -12.87
CA VAL A 307 2.66 -14.58 -11.70
C VAL A 307 2.04 -13.72 -10.61
N VAL A 308 2.49 -12.48 -10.45
CA VAL A 308 1.93 -11.54 -9.47
C VAL A 308 0.53 -11.07 -9.88
N ASN A 309 0.34 -10.60 -11.12
CA ASN A 309 -0.99 -10.24 -11.62
C ASN A 309 -1.96 -11.44 -11.63
N THR A 310 -1.45 -12.62 -11.98
CA THR A 310 -2.20 -13.88 -11.92
C THR A 310 -2.64 -14.17 -10.49
N ALA A 311 -1.74 -14.08 -9.52
CA ALA A 311 -2.07 -14.31 -8.12
C ALA A 311 -3.13 -13.33 -7.60
N TRP A 312 -3.02 -12.04 -7.93
CA TRP A 312 -4.03 -11.03 -7.56
C TRP A 312 -5.41 -11.34 -8.14
N ALA A 313 -5.49 -11.68 -9.43
CA ALA A 313 -6.75 -12.06 -10.07
C ALA A 313 -7.37 -13.31 -9.41
N LEU A 314 -6.55 -14.33 -9.11
CA LEU A 314 -7.01 -15.54 -8.43
C LEU A 314 -7.51 -15.28 -7.02
N LEU A 315 -6.79 -14.48 -6.22
CA LEU A 315 -7.19 -14.08 -4.88
C LEU A 315 -8.54 -13.35 -4.92
N ALA A 316 -8.73 -12.46 -5.90
CA ALA A 316 -9.98 -11.74 -6.11
C ALA A 316 -11.14 -12.69 -6.46
N LEU A 317 -10.95 -13.56 -7.46
CA LEU A 317 -11.97 -14.52 -7.91
C LEU A 317 -12.38 -15.50 -6.79
N MET A 318 -11.42 -15.99 -6.02
CA MET A 318 -11.69 -16.86 -4.88
C MET A 318 -12.40 -16.12 -3.73
N ALA A 319 -12.00 -14.88 -3.43
CA ALA A 319 -12.68 -14.06 -2.42
C ALA A 319 -14.14 -13.76 -2.82
N GLY A 320 -14.37 -13.43 -4.09
CA GLY A 320 -15.69 -13.21 -4.67
C GLY A 320 -16.50 -14.48 -4.92
N LYS A 321 -15.95 -15.66 -4.57
CA LYS A 321 -16.58 -16.97 -4.79
C LYS A 321 -17.09 -17.14 -6.22
N TYR A 322 -16.24 -16.82 -7.20
CA TYR A 322 -16.60 -16.96 -8.62
C TYR A 322 -17.09 -18.40 -8.91
N PRO A 323 -18.20 -18.59 -9.64
CA PRO A 323 -18.93 -19.86 -9.64
C PRO A 323 -18.25 -20.96 -10.45
N ASN A 324 -17.41 -20.60 -11.43
CA ASN A 324 -16.73 -21.56 -12.28
C ASN A 324 -15.27 -21.68 -11.84
N GLU A 325 -14.89 -22.87 -11.40
CA GLU A 325 -13.52 -23.16 -10.95
C GLU A 325 -12.51 -23.15 -12.10
N GLU A 326 -12.92 -23.45 -13.33
CA GLU A 326 -12.00 -23.71 -14.45
C GLU A 326 -11.01 -22.56 -14.72
N PRO A 327 -11.43 -21.28 -14.80
CA PRO A 327 -10.50 -20.16 -14.90
C PRO A 327 -9.52 -20.06 -13.73
N ILE A 328 -9.98 -20.35 -12.51
CA ILE A 328 -9.14 -20.32 -11.30
C ILE A 328 -8.10 -21.44 -11.37
N ARG A 329 -8.53 -22.65 -11.70
CA ARG A 329 -7.68 -23.84 -11.85
C ARG A 329 -6.57 -23.62 -12.87
N ARG A 330 -6.87 -23.02 -14.03
CA ARG A 330 -5.89 -22.68 -15.07
C ARG A 330 -4.83 -21.69 -14.57
N GLY A 331 -5.22 -20.67 -13.83
CA GLY A 331 -4.26 -19.72 -13.24
C GLY A 331 -3.39 -20.34 -12.15
N ILE A 332 -3.96 -21.24 -11.33
CA ILE A 332 -3.18 -21.99 -10.33
C ILE A 332 -2.16 -22.91 -11.01
N GLN A 333 -2.55 -23.61 -12.08
CA GLN A 333 -1.63 -24.41 -12.90
C GLN A 333 -0.50 -23.58 -13.48
N LEU A 334 -0.80 -22.36 -13.96
CA LEU A 334 0.24 -21.44 -14.45
C LEU A 334 1.24 -21.08 -13.36
N ILE A 335 0.77 -20.63 -12.18
CA ILE A 335 1.65 -20.29 -11.06
C ILE A 335 2.52 -21.49 -10.67
N ALA A 336 1.91 -22.67 -10.49
CA ALA A 336 2.62 -23.90 -10.10
C ALA A 336 3.68 -24.30 -11.15
N SER A 337 3.33 -24.25 -12.44
CA SER A 337 4.26 -24.62 -13.53
C SER A 337 5.48 -23.71 -13.67
N ARG A 338 5.41 -22.49 -13.12
CA ARG A 338 6.51 -21.50 -13.14
C ARG A 338 7.37 -21.54 -11.88
N GLN A 339 7.02 -22.35 -10.88
CA GLN A 339 7.84 -22.52 -9.68
C GLN A 339 9.17 -23.21 -10.05
N LEU A 340 10.27 -22.63 -9.60
CA LEU A 340 11.61 -23.19 -9.80
C LEU A 340 11.85 -24.38 -8.85
N PRO A 341 12.85 -25.25 -9.13
CA PRO A 341 13.23 -26.32 -8.20
C PRO A 341 13.65 -25.83 -6.80
N THR A 342 14.03 -24.56 -6.66
CA THR A 342 14.33 -23.91 -5.38
C THR A 342 13.07 -23.56 -4.58
N GLY A 343 11.89 -23.65 -5.18
CA GLY A 343 10.61 -23.18 -4.63
C GLY A 343 10.30 -21.71 -4.97
N GLU A 344 11.23 -21.01 -5.60
CA GLU A 344 11.12 -19.59 -5.95
C GLU A 344 10.36 -19.36 -7.26
N TRP A 345 9.93 -18.12 -7.48
CA TRP A 345 9.48 -17.63 -8.78
C TRP A 345 10.48 -16.60 -9.32
N LYS A 346 10.61 -16.53 -10.65
CA LYS A 346 11.44 -15.52 -11.30
C LYS A 346 10.84 -14.12 -11.12
N GLN A 347 11.71 -13.12 -11.05
CA GLN A 347 11.27 -11.74 -11.23
C GLN A 347 10.80 -11.58 -12.68
N GLU A 348 9.59 -11.05 -12.87
CA GLU A 348 9.01 -10.75 -14.18
C GLU A 348 8.93 -9.23 -14.36
N ALA A 349 7.93 -8.71 -15.07
CA ALA A 349 7.75 -7.26 -15.21
C ALA A 349 7.50 -6.57 -13.86
N ILE A 350 7.85 -5.28 -13.78
CA ILE A 350 7.66 -4.46 -12.59
C ILE A 350 6.18 -4.39 -12.17
N GLU A 351 5.90 -4.44 -10.87
CA GLU A 351 4.55 -4.60 -10.33
C GLU A 351 4.02 -3.35 -9.62
N GLY A 352 4.91 -2.55 -9.02
CA GLY A 352 4.54 -1.36 -8.25
C GLY A 352 4.45 -0.12 -9.13
N VAL A 353 3.59 0.81 -8.72
CA VAL A 353 3.47 2.14 -9.32
C VAL A 353 3.11 3.16 -8.26
N PHE A 354 3.53 4.40 -8.44
CA PHE A 354 2.96 5.54 -7.75
C PHE A 354 2.76 6.70 -8.73
N ASN A 355 1.75 7.52 -8.44
CA ASN A 355 1.42 8.74 -9.18
C ASN A 355 1.30 8.55 -10.71
N LYS A 356 0.75 7.40 -11.11
CA LYS A 356 0.45 6.93 -12.48
C LYS A 356 1.63 6.40 -13.31
N ASN A 357 2.82 6.96 -13.14
CA ASN A 357 3.89 6.82 -14.14
C ASN A 357 5.28 6.57 -13.55
N CYS A 358 5.41 6.46 -12.23
CA CYS A 358 6.65 6.03 -11.62
C CYS A 358 6.52 4.58 -11.16
N ALA A 359 7.26 3.68 -11.80
CA ALA A 359 7.27 2.29 -11.42
C ALA A 359 8.24 2.05 -10.26
N ILE A 360 7.88 1.14 -9.36
CA ILE A 360 8.70 0.75 -8.21
C ILE A 360 8.66 -0.78 -8.04
N SER A 361 9.80 -1.37 -7.70
CA SER A 361 9.91 -2.82 -7.53
C SER A 361 9.39 -3.26 -6.16
N TYR A 362 8.63 -4.36 -6.13
CA TYR A 362 8.29 -5.08 -4.90
C TYR A 362 8.83 -6.52 -4.98
N PRO A 363 10.12 -6.75 -4.66
CA PRO A 363 10.79 -8.03 -4.93
C PRO A 363 10.13 -9.25 -4.25
N ASN A 364 9.42 -9.01 -3.14
CA ASN A 364 8.76 -10.05 -2.37
C ASN A 364 7.39 -10.46 -2.91
N TYR A 365 6.79 -9.69 -3.84
CA TYR A 365 5.44 -9.96 -4.34
C TYR A 365 5.32 -11.30 -5.05
N LYS A 366 6.33 -11.68 -5.83
CA LYS A 366 6.39 -12.99 -6.52
C LYS A 366 6.39 -14.19 -5.58
N PHE A 367 6.75 -14.00 -4.30
CA PHE A 367 6.67 -15.04 -3.27
C PHE A 367 5.37 -14.92 -2.48
N ILE A 368 5.10 -13.73 -1.94
CA ILE A 368 3.95 -13.48 -1.07
C ILE A 368 2.65 -13.87 -1.76
N PHE A 369 2.41 -13.35 -2.97
CA PHE A 369 1.11 -13.52 -3.62
C PHE A 369 0.93 -14.90 -4.25
N THR A 370 2.00 -15.53 -4.76
CA THR A 370 1.94 -16.90 -5.28
C THR A 370 1.65 -17.90 -4.16
N ILE A 371 2.36 -17.81 -3.03
CA ILE A 371 2.08 -18.61 -1.82
C ILE A 371 0.65 -18.38 -1.34
N TRP A 372 0.21 -17.13 -1.28
CA TRP A 372 -1.15 -16.79 -0.84
C TRP A 372 -2.21 -17.40 -1.77
N ALA A 373 -2.07 -17.24 -3.08
CA ALA A 373 -3.03 -17.77 -4.04
C ALA A 373 -3.09 -19.31 -3.99
N LEU A 374 -1.94 -19.98 -3.94
CA LEU A 374 -1.85 -21.43 -3.83
C LEU A 374 -2.47 -21.95 -2.53
N GLY A 375 -2.11 -21.38 -1.39
CA GLY A 375 -2.63 -21.77 -0.08
C GLY A 375 -4.15 -21.57 0.01
N LYS A 376 -4.63 -20.40 -0.42
CA LYS A 376 -6.07 -20.10 -0.44
C LYS A 376 -6.84 -21.06 -1.34
N TYR A 377 -6.31 -21.41 -2.51
CA TYR A 377 -6.93 -22.39 -3.40
C TYR A 377 -6.99 -23.77 -2.76
N ALA A 378 -5.87 -24.26 -2.21
CA ALA A 378 -5.80 -25.56 -1.54
C ALA A 378 -6.84 -25.68 -0.41
N LYS A 379 -7.02 -24.60 0.36
CA LYS A 379 -8.00 -24.52 1.46
C LYS A 379 -9.46 -24.50 1.00
N ILE A 380 -9.78 -23.80 -0.08
CA ILE A 380 -11.16 -23.69 -0.59
C ILE A 380 -11.59 -24.98 -1.30
N TYR A 381 -10.71 -25.54 -2.12
CA TYR A 381 -11.04 -26.66 -3.02
C TYR A 381 -10.57 -28.03 -2.50
N ASN A 382 -9.96 -28.07 -1.30
CA ASN A 382 -9.41 -29.27 -0.68
C ASN A 382 -8.50 -30.07 -1.63
N ASN A 383 -7.76 -29.34 -2.48
CA ASN A 383 -6.93 -29.90 -3.53
C ASN A 383 -5.47 -29.45 -3.34
N PRO A 384 -4.65 -30.22 -2.60
CA PRO A 384 -3.27 -29.88 -2.33
C PRO A 384 -2.31 -30.18 -3.51
N LEU A 385 -2.81 -30.72 -4.62
CA LEU A 385 -2.00 -31.41 -5.64
C LEU A 385 -2.31 -30.93 -7.06
N ILE A 386 -2.36 -29.63 -7.31
CA ILE A 386 -2.09 -29.15 -8.67
C ILE A 386 -0.56 -29.21 -8.86
N PHE A 387 -0.07 -30.42 -9.07
CA PHE A 387 1.18 -30.76 -9.75
C PHE A 387 0.82 -31.53 -11.02
#